data_AF-C0PPF0-F1
#
_entry.id   AF-C0PPF0-F1
#
_cell.length_a   1.000
_cell.length_b   1.000
_cell.length_c   1.000
_cell.angle_alpha   90.00
_cell.angle_beta   90.00
_cell.angle_gamma   90.00
#
_symmetry.space_group_name_H-M   'P 1'
#
loop_
_entity.id
_entity.type
_entity.pdbx_description
1 polymer ?
#
loop_
_entity_poly.entity_id
_entity_poly.type
_entity_poly.pdbx_seq_one_letter_code
_entity_poly.pdbx_strand_id
1 'polypeptide(L)'
;MATYFVLNTGAKIPSVGLGTWQADNGLVGDAVYAAVKAGYRHIDCAQAYNNEKEVGFGLRRVLDEGIVKREDLFITSKLWDINHAAEDVPVALNGTLKDLQTDYVDLYLMHWPVRMKKGAGFGPHAVVPSDIPATWAAMEELYDAGKARAIGVSNFSSKKLADLLAVARVRPAVDQVECHPVWRQGRLRAFCASQGIHLSVRAVS
;
A
#
# COMPACT_ATOMS: atom_id res chain seq x y z
N MET A 1 -1.70 -8.94 22.46
CA MET A 1 -1.41 -7.77 21.58
C MET A 1 -2.71 -7.34 20.92
N ALA A 2 -2.88 -6.05 20.61
CA ALA A 2 -4.04 -5.63 19.81
C ALA A 2 -3.99 -6.34 18.45
N THR A 3 -5.12 -6.90 17.99
CA THR A 3 -5.21 -7.64 16.73
C THR A 3 -5.43 -6.72 15.52
N TYR A 4 -5.73 -5.44 15.77
CA TYR A 4 -5.90 -4.41 14.76
C TYR A 4 -5.57 -3.03 15.33
N PHE A 5 -5.39 -2.06 14.43
CA PHE A 5 -5.34 -0.63 14.72
C PHE A 5 -6.46 0.10 13.99
N VAL A 6 -6.94 1.21 14.53
CA VAL A 6 -7.95 2.05 13.88
C VAL A 6 -7.25 3.15 13.09
N LEU A 7 -7.53 3.22 11.78
CA LEU A 7 -7.04 4.28 10.91
C LEU A 7 -7.86 5.56 11.13
N ASN A 8 -7.36 6.71 10.68
CA ASN A 8 -8.11 7.97 10.73
C ASN A 8 -9.39 7.99 9.88
N THR A 9 -9.55 7.02 8.97
CA THR A 9 -10.79 6.75 8.24
C THR A 9 -11.84 5.98 9.06
N GLY A 10 -11.48 5.48 10.25
CA GLY A 10 -12.29 4.57 11.08
C GLY A 10 -12.13 3.09 10.71
N ALA A 11 -11.48 2.76 9.60
CA ALA A 11 -11.21 1.38 9.20
C ALA A 11 -10.26 0.68 10.18
N LYS A 12 -10.40 -0.64 10.33
CA LYS A 12 -9.55 -1.47 11.19
C LYS A 12 -8.50 -2.19 10.34
N ILE A 13 -7.24 -1.77 10.44
CA ILE A 13 -6.12 -2.47 9.79
C ILE A 13 -5.64 -3.61 10.71
N PRO A 14 -5.62 -4.88 10.26
CA PRO A 14 -5.07 -5.97 11.05
C PRO A 14 -3.58 -5.73 11.37
N SER A 15 -3.19 -5.99 12.61
CA SER A 15 -1.87 -5.64 13.15
C SER A 15 -0.73 -6.46 12.53
N VAL A 16 -1.04 -7.57 11.86
CA VAL A 16 -0.10 -8.45 11.17
C VAL A 16 -0.66 -8.73 9.78
N GLY A 17 0.17 -8.51 8.76
CA GLY A 17 -0.13 -8.84 7.37
C GLY A 17 0.98 -9.66 6.73
N LEU A 18 0.64 -10.43 5.70
CA LEU A 18 1.60 -11.14 4.86
C LEU A 18 2.17 -10.15 3.83
N GLY A 19 3.48 -9.88 3.90
CA GLY A 19 4.18 -9.16 2.84
C GLY A 19 4.49 -10.07 1.65
N THR A 20 4.28 -9.59 0.43
CA THR A 20 4.51 -10.38 -0.80
C THR A 20 5.74 -9.93 -1.60
N TRP A 21 6.53 -9.00 -1.06
CA TRP A 21 7.80 -8.60 -1.68
C TRP A 21 8.77 -9.78 -1.75
N GLN A 22 9.41 -9.95 -2.91
CA GLN A 22 10.35 -11.05 -3.21
C GLN A 22 9.76 -12.48 -3.13
N ALA A 23 8.45 -12.62 -2.98
CA ALA A 23 7.80 -13.91 -3.12
C ALA A 23 7.76 -14.30 -4.61
N ASP A 24 8.38 -15.43 -4.94
CA ASP A 24 8.48 -15.91 -6.31
C ASP A 24 7.10 -16.17 -6.92
N ASN A 25 7.02 -15.84 -8.21
CA ASN A 25 5.94 -16.32 -9.07
C ASN A 25 5.96 -17.86 -9.11
N GLY A 26 4.81 -18.48 -8.96
CA GLY A 26 4.59 -19.90 -8.69
C GLY A 26 4.38 -20.24 -7.23
N LEU A 27 4.77 -19.39 -6.28
CA LEU A 27 4.67 -19.66 -4.83
C LEU A 27 3.76 -18.67 -4.08
N VAL A 28 3.69 -17.41 -4.52
CA VAL A 28 2.98 -16.37 -3.76
C VAL A 28 1.47 -16.64 -3.63
N GLY A 29 0.84 -17.23 -4.65
CA GLY A 29 -0.59 -17.58 -4.59
C GLY A 29 -0.90 -18.60 -3.50
N ASP A 30 -0.07 -19.63 -3.38
CA ASP A 30 -0.20 -20.65 -2.33
C ASP A 30 0.15 -20.08 -0.94
N ALA A 31 1.13 -19.18 -0.87
CA ALA A 31 1.45 -18.48 0.38
C ALA A 31 0.28 -17.63 0.89
N VAL A 32 -0.40 -16.89 0.00
CA VAL A 32 -1.61 -16.13 0.34
C VAL A 32 -2.73 -17.07 0.80
N TYR A 33 -2.98 -18.15 0.06
CA TYR A 33 -3.99 -19.15 0.44
C TYR A 33 -3.72 -19.73 1.84
N ALA A 34 -2.47 -20.17 2.09
CA ALA A 34 -2.06 -20.72 3.36
C ALA A 34 -2.17 -19.71 4.51
N ALA A 35 -1.72 -18.47 4.30
CA ALA A 35 -1.79 -17.41 5.30
C ALA A 35 -3.23 -17.10 5.71
N VAL A 36 -4.15 -16.97 4.75
CA VAL A 36 -5.57 -16.71 5.04
C VAL A 36 -6.20 -17.87 5.82
N LYS A 37 -5.89 -19.12 5.46
CA LYS A 37 -6.32 -20.31 6.25
C LYS A 37 -5.74 -20.35 7.65
N ALA A 38 -4.51 -19.87 7.81
CA ALA A 38 -3.86 -19.74 9.11
C ALA A 38 -4.41 -18.57 9.96
N GLY A 39 -5.34 -17.76 9.43
CA GLY A 39 -6.00 -16.68 10.14
C GLY A 39 -5.53 -15.27 9.78
N TYR A 40 -4.61 -15.11 8.82
CA TYR A 40 -4.25 -13.78 8.32
C TYR A 40 -5.45 -13.13 7.65
N ARG A 41 -5.61 -11.83 7.89
CA ARG A 41 -6.65 -11.00 7.29
C ARG A 41 -6.08 -9.75 6.63
N HIS A 42 -4.76 -9.66 6.47
CA HIS A 42 -4.09 -8.54 5.82
C HIS A 42 -3.02 -9.06 4.87
N ILE A 43 -3.08 -8.63 3.60
CA ILE A 43 -2.10 -8.95 2.56
C ILE A 43 -1.53 -7.63 2.02
N ASP A 44 -0.20 -7.49 2.06
CA ASP A 44 0.52 -6.34 1.56
C ASP A 44 1.17 -6.66 0.20
N CYS A 45 0.67 -5.99 -0.84
CA CYS A 45 1.07 -6.14 -2.24
C CYS A 45 1.74 -4.88 -2.76
N ALA A 46 2.26 -4.92 -3.99
CA ALA A 46 2.59 -3.74 -4.77
C ALA A 46 2.70 -4.11 -6.25
N GLN A 47 2.31 -3.20 -7.14
CA GLN A 47 2.52 -3.36 -8.58
C GLN A 47 3.99 -3.71 -8.92
N ALA A 48 4.93 -3.07 -8.23
CA ALA A 48 6.37 -3.23 -8.47
C ALA A 48 6.91 -4.64 -8.15
N TYR A 49 6.15 -5.46 -7.42
CA TYR A 49 6.57 -6.82 -7.06
C TYR A 49 6.34 -7.81 -8.21
N ASN A 50 5.63 -7.41 -9.27
CA ASN A 50 5.37 -8.22 -10.47
C ASN A 50 4.73 -9.60 -10.17
N ASN A 51 3.93 -9.67 -9.10
CA ASN A 51 3.31 -10.90 -8.62
C ASN A 51 1.83 -10.72 -8.20
N GLU A 52 1.23 -9.53 -8.40
CA GLU A 52 -0.16 -9.24 -8.00
C GLU A 52 -1.18 -10.16 -8.68
N LYS A 53 -0.92 -10.59 -9.92
CA LYS A 53 -1.80 -11.52 -10.64
C LYS A 53 -1.91 -12.87 -9.93
N GLU A 54 -0.81 -13.37 -9.39
CA GLU A 54 -0.79 -14.63 -8.65
C GLU A 54 -1.35 -14.50 -7.25
N VAL A 55 -1.10 -13.36 -6.59
CA VAL A 55 -1.82 -13.01 -5.36
C VAL A 55 -3.33 -13.01 -5.62
N GLY A 56 -3.79 -12.45 -6.74
CA GLY A 56 -5.18 -12.49 -7.17
C GLY A 56 -5.73 -13.91 -7.30
N PHE A 57 -4.97 -14.86 -7.82
CA PHE A 57 -5.38 -16.27 -7.84
C PHE A 57 -5.52 -16.88 -6.43
N GLY A 58 -4.59 -16.59 -5.53
CA GLY A 58 -4.67 -17.03 -4.13
C GLY A 58 -5.87 -16.43 -3.39
N LEU A 59 -6.12 -15.13 -3.57
CA LEU A 59 -7.28 -14.43 -3.04
C LEU A 59 -8.59 -15.01 -3.60
N ARG A 60 -8.66 -15.20 -4.92
CA ARG A 60 -9.84 -15.74 -5.57
C ARG A 60 -10.18 -17.13 -5.04
N ARG A 61 -9.18 -17.98 -4.87
CA ARG A 61 -9.34 -19.33 -4.32
C ARG A 61 -9.94 -19.32 -2.91
N VAL A 62 -9.43 -18.48 -1.99
CA VAL A 62 -9.98 -18.43 -0.62
C VAL A 62 -11.40 -17.87 -0.55
N LEU A 63 -11.75 -16.98 -1.48
CA LEU A 63 -13.11 -16.43 -1.61
C LEU A 63 -14.07 -17.47 -2.20
N ASP A 64 -13.69 -18.15 -3.29
CA ASP A 64 -14.52 -19.17 -3.95
C ASP A 64 -14.73 -20.41 -3.07
N GLU A 65 -13.74 -20.80 -2.26
CA GLU A 65 -13.87 -21.87 -1.25
C GLU A 65 -14.66 -21.44 0.00
N GLY A 66 -15.05 -20.15 0.11
CA GLY A 66 -15.82 -19.62 1.24
C GLY A 66 -15.04 -19.57 2.57
N ILE A 67 -13.70 -19.58 2.52
CA ILE A 67 -12.85 -19.50 3.72
C ILE A 67 -13.00 -18.13 4.41
N VAL A 68 -13.18 -17.08 3.61
CA VAL A 68 -13.41 -15.69 4.03
C VAL A 68 -14.31 -15.00 3.00
N LYS A 69 -14.92 -13.88 3.38
CA LYS A 69 -15.52 -12.91 2.45
C LYS A 69 -14.52 -11.82 2.10
N ARG A 70 -14.80 -11.03 1.05
CA ARG A 70 -13.91 -9.95 0.63
C ARG A 70 -13.74 -8.90 1.74
N GLU A 71 -14.83 -8.55 2.42
CA GLU A 71 -14.85 -7.60 3.53
C GLU A 71 -14.14 -8.09 4.81
N ASP A 72 -13.79 -9.37 4.89
CA ASP A 72 -12.97 -9.91 5.98
C ASP A 72 -11.47 -9.66 5.75
N LEU A 73 -11.07 -9.30 4.52
CA LEU A 73 -9.67 -9.08 4.14
C LEU A 73 -9.34 -7.59 4.04
N PHE A 74 -8.15 -7.23 4.49
CA PHE A 74 -7.52 -5.93 4.31
C PHE A 74 -6.41 -6.07 3.26
N ILE A 75 -6.62 -5.54 2.06
CA ILE A 75 -5.65 -5.63 0.96
C ILE A 75 -4.99 -4.28 0.77
N THR A 76 -3.66 -4.25 0.89
CA THR A 76 -2.83 -3.09 0.60
C THR A 76 -2.14 -3.26 -0.75
N SER A 77 -2.12 -2.23 -1.59
CA SER A 77 -1.22 -2.17 -2.76
C SER A 77 -0.58 -0.78 -2.88
N LYS A 78 0.35 -0.61 -3.82
CA LYS A 78 1.22 0.57 -3.92
C LYS A 78 1.34 1.07 -5.36
N LEU A 79 1.16 2.36 -5.54
CA LEU A 79 1.43 3.11 -6.76
C LEU A 79 2.94 3.15 -7.00
N TRP A 80 3.40 2.58 -8.12
CA TRP A 80 4.82 2.57 -8.46
C TRP A 80 5.30 3.92 -9.03
N ASP A 81 6.59 4.21 -8.82
CA ASP A 81 7.26 5.49 -9.10
C ASP A 81 7.14 5.96 -10.56
N ILE A 82 6.87 5.06 -11.51
CA ILE A 82 6.67 5.39 -12.93
C ILE A 82 5.26 5.93 -13.23
N ASN A 83 4.33 5.88 -12.28
CA ASN A 83 2.90 6.19 -12.46
C ASN A 83 2.45 7.41 -11.64
N HIS A 84 3.36 8.30 -11.26
CA HIS A 84 3.06 9.48 -10.45
C HIS A 84 2.42 10.64 -11.22
N ALA A 85 2.32 10.59 -12.54
CA ALA A 85 1.54 11.59 -13.28
C ALA A 85 0.06 11.42 -12.92
N ALA A 86 -0.68 12.51 -12.72
CA ALA A 86 -2.06 12.47 -12.22
C ALA A 86 -2.98 11.58 -13.07
N GLU A 87 -2.79 11.62 -14.39
CA GLU A 87 -3.50 10.80 -15.38
C GLU A 87 -3.16 9.30 -15.31
N ASP A 88 -1.98 8.96 -14.80
CA ASP A 88 -1.49 7.58 -14.71
C ASP A 88 -1.93 6.88 -13.42
N VAL A 89 -2.17 7.63 -12.36
CA VAL A 89 -2.62 7.12 -11.05
C VAL A 89 -3.86 6.21 -11.15
N PRO A 90 -4.98 6.61 -11.79
CA PRO A 90 -6.14 5.74 -11.93
C PRO A 90 -5.87 4.54 -12.84
N VAL A 91 -5.03 4.69 -13.86
CA VAL A 91 -4.64 3.58 -14.76
C VAL A 91 -3.87 2.51 -13.99
N ALA A 92 -2.93 2.93 -13.14
CA ALA A 92 -2.15 2.03 -12.30
C ALA A 92 -3.03 1.27 -11.30
N LEU A 93 -3.91 1.96 -10.56
CA LEU A 93 -4.80 1.27 -9.62
C LEU A 93 -5.73 0.31 -10.36
N ASN A 94 -6.30 0.68 -11.50
CA ASN A 94 -7.16 -0.23 -12.27
C ASN A 94 -6.41 -1.50 -12.73
N GLY A 95 -5.13 -1.37 -13.10
CA GLY A 95 -4.27 -2.52 -13.40
C GLY A 95 -4.10 -3.44 -12.18
N THR A 96 -3.73 -2.86 -11.03
CA THR A 96 -3.63 -3.58 -9.76
C THR A 96 -4.95 -4.28 -9.37
N LEU A 97 -6.09 -3.60 -9.47
CA LEU A 97 -7.41 -4.17 -9.15
C LEU A 97 -7.76 -5.36 -10.05
N LYS A 98 -7.45 -5.25 -11.35
CA LYS A 98 -7.63 -6.35 -12.31
C LYS A 98 -6.75 -7.55 -11.95
N ASP A 99 -5.48 -7.32 -11.65
CA ASP A 99 -4.54 -8.40 -11.33
C ASP A 99 -4.88 -9.07 -10.00
N LEU A 100 -5.25 -8.29 -8.98
CA LEU A 100 -5.73 -8.78 -7.67
C LEU A 100 -7.16 -9.36 -7.71
N GLN A 101 -7.88 -9.19 -8.82
CA GLN A 101 -9.25 -9.65 -9.03
C GLN A 101 -10.24 -9.13 -7.97
N THR A 102 -10.17 -7.82 -7.67
CA THR A 102 -11.05 -7.16 -6.71
C THR A 102 -11.46 -5.78 -7.19
N ASP A 103 -12.61 -5.28 -6.72
CA ASP A 103 -13.14 -3.97 -7.13
C ASP A 103 -12.55 -2.80 -6.34
N TYR A 104 -11.92 -3.07 -5.19
CA TYR A 104 -11.28 -2.06 -4.34
C TYR A 104 -10.11 -2.64 -3.55
N VAL A 105 -9.17 -1.77 -3.18
CA VAL A 105 -8.17 -2.03 -2.14
C VAL A 105 -8.56 -1.33 -0.84
N ASP A 106 -8.21 -1.92 0.29
CA ASP A 106 -8.45 -1.33 1.61
C ASP A 106 -7.48 -0.17 1.86
N LEU A 107 -6.26 -0.27 1.30
CA LEU A 107 -5.24 0.75 1.38
C LEU A 107 -4.45 0.85 0.07
N TYR A 108 -4.28 2.06 -0.45
CA TYR A 108 -3.40 2.34 -1.59
C TYR A 108 -2.31 3.34 -1.20
N LEU A 109 -1.04 2.98 -1.39
CA LEU A 109 0.11 3.76 -0.95
C LEU A 109 0.89 4.36 -2.12
N MET A 110 1.34 5.61 -2.01
CA MET A 110 2.45 6.09 -2.84
C MET A 110 3.74 5.36 -2.42
N HIS A 111 4.32 4.53 -3.29
CA HIS A 111 5.38 3.59 -2.88
C HIS A 111 6.67 4.32 -2.45
N TRP A 112 7.09 5.36 -3.17
CA TRP A 112 8.21 6.21 -2.79
C TRP A 112 7.91 7.68 -3.10
N PRO A 113 8.50 8.65 -2.36
CA PRO A 113 8.41 10.06 -2.71
C PRO A 113 9.35 10.45 -3.87
N VAL A 114 9.39 9.65 -4.93
CA VAL A 114 10.25 9.81 -6.12
C VAL A 114 9.43 9.46 -7.36
N ARG A 115 9.66 10.20 -8.45
CA ARG A 115 9.08 9.89 -9.75
C ARG A 115 10.16 9.40 -10.70
N MET A 116 9.88 8.31 -11.40
CA MET A 116 10.74 7.74 -12.43
C MET A 116 10.10 7.85 -13.82
N LYS A 117 10.94 8.00 -14.85
CA LYS A 117 10.54 8.01 -16.25
C LYS A 117 10.17 6.59 -16.68
N LYS A 118 8.96 6.43 -17.25
CA LYS A 118 8.51 5.16 -17.84
C LYS A 118 9.51 4.63 -18.87
N GLY A 119 9.80 3.34 -18.79
CA GLY A 119 10.70 2.64 -19.72
C GLY A 119 12.19 2.95 -19.58
N ALA A 120 12.62 3.81 -18.65
CA ALA A 120 14.02 4.19 -18.47
C ALA A 120 14.87 3.18 -17.66
N GLY A 121 14.25 2.10 -17.16
CA GLY A 121 14.87 1.17 -16.22
C GLY A 121 15.06 1.81 -14.83
N PHE A 122 15.82 1.13 -13.97
CA PHE A 122 16.16 1.62 -12.64
C PHE A 122 17.50 2.38 -12.66
N GLY A 123 17.54 3.54 -12.02
CA GLY A 123 18.79 4.30 -11.83
C GLY A 123 18.58 5.82 -11.78
N PRO A 124 19.61 6.59 -11.39
CA PRO A 124 19.51 8.04 -11.22
C PRO A 124 19.08 8.78 -12.50
N HIS A 125 19.45 8.27 -13.68
CA HIS A 125 19.08 8.83 -14.99
C HIS A 125 17.58 8.72 -15.29
N ALA A 126 16.87 7.82 -14.61
CA ALA A 126 15.44 7.65 -14.73
C ALA A 126 14.65 8.62 -13.85
N VAL A 127 15.27 9.25 -12.85
CA VAL A 127 14.57 10.14 -11.91
C VAL A 127 14.19 11.44 -12.61
N VAL A 128 12.92 11.84 -12.47
CA VAL A 128 12.38 13.10 -13.00
C VAL A 128 11.75 13.90 -11.86
N PRO A 129 11.53 15.22 -12.03
CA PRO A 129 10.86 16.03 -11.01
C PRO A 129 9.51 15.40 -10.59
N SER A 130 9.31 15.29 -9.27
CA SER A 130 8.08 14.77 -8.67
C SER A 130 7.19 15.93 -8.25
N ASP A 131 5.89 15.81 -8.53
CA ASP A 131 4.85 16.69 -8.02
C ASP A 131 3.96 15.88 -7.07
N ILE A 132 4.43 15.74 -5.83
CA ILE A 132 3.71 14.98 -4.79
C ILE A 132 2.29 15.51 -4.56
N PRO A 133 2.05 16.84 -4.47
CA PRO A 133 0.69 17.38 -4.37
C PRO A 133 -0.22 16.94 -5.52
N ALA A 134 0.23 17.00 -6.77
CA ALA A 134 -0.58 16.56 -7.91
C ALA A 134 -0.85 15.05 -7.90
N THR A 135 0.15 14.22 -7.58
CA THR A 135 -0.05 12.77 -7.43
C THR A 135 -1.01 12.47 -6.29
N TRP A 136 -0.89 13.17 -5.16
CA TRP A 136 -1.76 12.98 -4.01
C TRP A 136 -3.20 13.36 -4.34
N ALA A 137 -3.45 14.50 -4.97
CA ALA A 137 -4.79 14.90 -5.41
C ALA A 137 -5.43 13.81 -6.28
N ALA A 138 -4.69 13.20 -7.21
CA ALA A 138 -5.19 12.07 -8.00
C ALA A 138 -5.48 10.83 -7.15
N MET A 139 -4.73 10.57 -6.08
CA MET A 139 -5.04 9.52 -5.11
C MET A 139 -6.29 9.84 -4.27
N GLU A 140 -6.53 11.11 -3.94
CA GLU A 140 -7.76 11.54 -3.25
C GLU A 140 -9.01 11.25 -4.11
N GLU A 141 -8.93 11.44 -5.43
CA GLU A 141 -10.01 11.05 -6.34
C GLU A 141 -10.29 9.52 -6.33
N LEU A 142 -9.24 8.69 -6.16
CA LEU A 142 -9.42 7.23 -6.00
C LEU A 142 -10.11 6.88 -4.68
N TYR A 143 -9.83 7.65 -3.63
CA TYR A 143 -10.48 7.53 -2.33
C TYR A 143 -11.96 7.93 -2.43
N ASP A 144 -12.27 9.08 -3.03
CA ASP A 144 -13.63 9.57 -3.20
C ASP A 144 -14.48 8.62 -4.07
N ALA A 145 -13.86 8.02 -5.10
CA ALA A 145 -14.49 6.99 -5.94
C ALA A 145 -14.67 5.63 -5.23
N GLY A 146 -14.14 5.44 -4.02
CA GLY A 146 -14.24 4.21 -3.25
C GLY A 146 -13.36 3.05 -3.76
N LYS A 147 -12.49 3.29 -4.75
CA LYS A 147 -11.55 2.29 -5.28
C LYS A 147 -10.39 2.01 -4.32
N ALA A 148 -10.05 2.98 -3.48
CA ALA A 148 -9.16 2.82 -2.34
C ALA A 148 -9.89 3.30 -1.08
N ARG A 149 -10.17 2.40 -0.12
CA ARG A 149 -10.93 2.75 1.10
C ARG A 149 -10.12 3.61 2.08
N ALA A 150 -8.81 3.57 1.96
CA ALA A 150 -7.86 4.48 2.57
C ALA A 150 -6.70 4.72 1.60
N ILE A 151 -6.08 5.89 1.72
CA ILE A 151 -4.87 6.23 0.98
C ILE A 151 -3.76 6.63 1.95
N GLY A 152 -2.52 6.34 1.57
CA GLY A 152 -1.36 6.60 2.41
C GLY A 152 -0.08 6.72 1.60
N VAL A 153 1.03 6.71 2.30
CA VAL A 153 2.36 6.81 1.71
C VAL A 153 3.28 5.70 2.22
N SER A 154 4.39 5.51 1.54
CA SER A 154 5.46 4.63 1.97
C SER A 154 6.81 5.30 1.78
N ASN A 155 7.72 5.07 2.73
CA ASN A 155 9.07 5.64 2.74
C ASN A 155 9.11 7.18 2.80
N PHE A 156 8.11 7.80 3.43
CA PHE A 156 8.13 9.25 3.66
C PHE A 156 8.93 9.57 4.93
N SER A 157 9.68 10.66 4.89
CA SER A 157 10.28 11.23 6.10
C SER A 157 9.27 12.12 6.81
N SER A 158 9.47 12.42 8.10
CA SER A 158 8.58 13.33 8.84
C SER A 158 8.43 14.69 8.17
N LYS A 159 9.49 15.19 7.51
CA LYS A 159 9.42 16.44 6.74
C LYS A 159 8.49 16.29 5.53
N LYS A 160 8.68 15.28 4.69
CA LYS A 160 7.84 15.07 3.50
C LYS A 160 6.38 14.81 3.89
N LEU A 161 6.15 14.08 4.97
CA LEU A 161 4.82 13.84 5.50
C LEU A 161 4.17 15.13 6.03
N ALA A 162 4.92 15.99 6.71
CA ALA A 162 4.44 17.32 7.12
C ALA A 162 4.12 18.23 5.92
N ASP A 163 4.98 18.25 4.90
CA ASP A 163 4.78 19.03 3.68
C ASP A 163 3.51 18.56 2.95
N LEU A 164 3.28 17.24 2.87
CA LEU A 164 2.05 16.66 2.30
C LEU A 164 0.80 17.03 3.11
N LEU A 165 0.86 16.92 4.44
CA LEU A 165 -0.25 17.27 5.33
C LEU A 165 -0.70 18.73 5.22
N ALA A 166 0.18 19.64 4.80
CA ALA A 166 -0.14 21.04 4.62
C ALA A 166 -1.04 21.31 3.41
N VAL A 167 -1.12 20.38 2.45
CA VAL A 167 -1.87 20.53 1.19
C VAL A 167 -2.96 19.48 0.99
N ALA A 168 -2.89 18.35 1.70
CA ALA A 168 -3.83 17.25 1.56
C ALA A 168 -5.21 17.58 2.13
N ARG A 169 -6.27 17.34 1.34
CA ARG A 169 -7.66 17.34 1.80
C ARG A 169 -7.96 16.05 2.55
N VAL A 170 -7.58 14.91 1.97
CA VAL A 170 -7.67 13.59 2.61
C VAL A 170 -6.33 13.32 3.27
N ARG A 171 -6.34 13.27 4.60
CA ARG A 171 -5.14 13.00 5.40
C ARG A 171 -4.62 11.58 5.10
N PRO A 172 -3.30 11.37 4.89
CA PRO A 172 -2.74 10.02 4.76
C PRO A 172 -3.11 9.15 5.96
N ALA A 173 -3.69 7.97 5.73
CA ALA A 173 -4.08 7.05 6.78
C ALA A 173 -2.87 6.29 7.35
N VAL A 174 -1.89 5.99 6.50
CA VAL A 174 -0.73 5.17 6.80
C VAL A 174 0.54 5.79 6.22
N ASP A 175 1.65 5.66 6.97
CA ASP A 175 3.02 5.75 6.43
C ASP A 175 3.71 4.40 6.68
N GLN A 176 4.00 3.65 5.61
CA GLN A 176 4.65 2.35 5.68
C GLN A 176 6.16 2.48 5.49
N VAL A 177 6.96 2.13 6.50
CA VAL A 177 8.41 2.33 6.51
C VAL A 177 9.17 1.13 7.04
N GLU A 178 10.46 1.05 6.69
CA GLU A 178 11.39 0.17 7.38
C GLU A 178 11.42 0.51 8.87
N CYS A 179 11.17 -0.51 9.70
CA CYS A 179 11.26 -0.37 11.15
C CYS A 179 11.51 -1.73 11.82
N HIS A 180 12.56 -1.80 12.64
CA HIS A 180 12.96 -3.00 13.39
C HIS A 180 13.79 -2.59 14.62
N PRO A 181 14.24 -3.51 15.50
CA PRO A 181 14.92 -3.14 16.74
C PRO A 181 16.17 -2.25 16.57
N VAL A 182 16.86 -2.33 15.43
CA VAL A 182 18.05 -1.51 15.12
C VAL A 182 17.64 -0.18 14.44
N TRP A 183 16.60 -0.18 13.61
CA TRP A 183 16.05 1.04 12.99
C TRP A 183 14.64 1.34 13.52
N ARG A 184 14.57 2.00 14.69
CA ARG A 184 13.34 2.08 15.50
C ARG A 184 12.34 3.16 15.09
N GLN A 185 12.70 4.02 14.13
CA GLN A 185 11.87 5.13 13.63
C GLN A 185 11.29 6.05 14.74
N GLY A 186 12.02 6.28 15.83
CA GLY A 186 11.47 6.94 17.03
C GLY A 186 10.82 8.31 16.77
N ARG A 187 11.49 9.17 16.00
CA ARG A 187 10.98 10.50 15.61
C ARG A 187 9.75 10.40 14.69
N LEU A 188 9.83 9.55 13.66
CA LEU A 188 8.73 9.39 12.71
C LEU A 188 7.50 8.79 13.37
N ARG A 189 7.66 7.78 14.24
CA ARG A 189 6.57 7.19 15.01
C ARG A 189 5.85 8.21 15.88
N ALA A 190 6.60 9.06 16.59
CA ALA A 190 6.02 10.13 17.40
C ALA A 190 5.26 11.17 16.54
N PHE A 191 5.81 11.51 15.37
CA PHE A 191 5.16 12.41 14.43
C PHE A 191 3.87 11.82 13.85
N CYS A 192 3.89 10.59 13.36
CA CYS A 192 2.68 9.92 12.84
C CYS A 192 1.60 9.83 13.92
N ALA A 193 1.96 9.46 15.15
CA ALA A 193 1.02 9.40 16.27
C ALA A 193 0.37 10.76 16.58
N SER A 194 1.13 11.85 16.60
CA SER A 194 0.58 13.19 16.85
C SER A 194 -0.31 13.71 15.72
N GLN A 195 -0.19 13.13 14.53
CA GLN A 195 -0.97 13.49 13.35
C GLN A 195 -2.12 12.51 13.05
N GLY A 196 -2.33 11.49 13.88
CA GLY A 196 -3.35 10.46 13.64
C GLY A 196 -3.07 9.60 12.41
N ILE A 197 -1.79 9.38 12.09
CA ILE A 197 -1.33 8.54 10.97
C ILE A 197 -0.81 7.23 11.55
N HIS A 198 -1.25 6.10 11.01
CA HIS A 198 -0.75 4.81 11.43
C HIS A 198 0.63 4.55 10.81
N LEU A 199 1.63 4.23 11.64
CA LEU A 199 2.93 3.79 11.15
C LEU A 199 2.91 2.27 10.98
N SER A 200 2.93 1.81 9.73
CA SER A 200 3.04 0.39 9.38
C SER A 200 4.50 0.03 9.17
N VAL A 201 4.90 -1.14 9.63
CA VAL A 201 6.30 -1.58 9.60
C VAL A 201 6.51 -2.63 8.53
N ARG A 202 7.55 -2.45 7.71
CA ARG A 202 8.08 -3.51 6.82
C ARG A 202 9.48 -3.89 7.27
N ALA A 203 9.80 -5.18 7.19
CA ALA A 203 11.16 -5.67 7.37
C ALA A 203 11.87 -5.67 6.01
N VAL A 204 13.12 -5.22 5.97
CA VAL A 204 14.02 -5.44 4.83
C VAL A 204 14.97 -6.54 5.31
N SER A 205 14.80 -7.76 4.81
CA SER A 205 15.74 -8.88 5.07
C SER A 205 16.49 -9.19 3.80
#